data_AF-T1DAW4-F1
#
_entry.id   AF-T1DAW4-F1
#
_cell.length_a   1.000
_cell.length_b   1.000
_cell.length_c   1.000
_cell.angle_alpha   90.00
_cell.angle_beta   90.00
_cell.angle_gamma   90.00
#
_symmetry.space_group_name_H-M   'P 1'
#
loop_
_entity.id
_entity.type
_entity.pdbx_description
1 polymer ?
#
loop_
_entity_poly.entity_id
_entity_poly.type
_entity_poly.pdbx_seq_one_letter_code
_entity_poly.pdbx_strand_id
1 'polypeptide(L)'
;MVKFLAESGLRDAFGHAQLGGVAPHLAQLVRDRLGYKYHWAVADYLQRAARHLASRTDVRQAYAVGQAAVKLALRGRNAVMPTIQRLSDEPYRWRVSSVSLAAVANQERALPRHFITADGYGITAEARRYLEPLIAGEDYPPYHKGVPAYVRLQLISVARKLPAFTG
;
A
#
# COMPACT_ATOMS: atom_id res chain seq x y z
N MET A 1 14.91 -2.94 -24.63
CA MET A 1 15.08 -3.11 -23.17
C MET A 1 14.98 -1.72 -22.55
N VAL A 2 13.88 -1.40 -21.86
CA VAL A 2 13.69 -0.07 -21.23
C VAL A 2 14.56 -0.04 -19.98
N LYS A 3 15.62 0.77 -19.99
CA LYS A 3 16.49 0.98 -18.82
C LYS A 3 15.80 2.00 -17.91
N PHE A 4 15.37 1.57 -16.74
CA PHE A 4 14.66 2.46 -15.82
C PHE A 4 15.67 3.40 -15.15
N LEU A 5 15.30 4.68 -15.04
CA LEU A 5 16.10 5.73 -14.39
C LEU A 5 16.43 5.44 -12.91
N ALA A 6 15.69 4.50 -12.30
CA ALA A 6 15.82 4.12 -10.90
C ALA A 6 16.48 2.74 -10.69
N GLU A 7 16.95 2.05 -11.73
CA GLU A 7 17.59 0.74 -11.54
C GLU A 7 18.97 0.88 -10.86
N SER A 8 19.12 0.27 -9.68
CA SER A 8 20.40 0.21 -8.97
C SER A 8 21.34 -0.89 -9.49
N GLY A 9 20.92 -1.64 -10.50
CA GLY A 9 21.64 -2.80 -11.06
C GLY A 9 21.49 -4.10 -10.26
N LEU A 10 20.90 -4.05 -9.07
CA LEU A 10 20.58 -5.21 -8.24
C LEU A 10 19.23 -5.81 -8.65
N ARG A 11 19.08 -7.13 -8.59
CA ARG A 11 17.83 -7.85 -8.85
C ARG A 11 17.45 -8.72 -7.67
N ASP A 12 16.16 -8.80 -7.35
CA ASP A 12 15.66 -9.75 -6.35
C ASP A 12 15.63 -11.19 -6.89
N ALA A 13 15.26 -12.15 -6.04
CA ALA A 13 15.17 -13.57 -6.38
C ALA A 13 14.12 -13.89 -7.47
N PHE A 14 13.25 -12.94 -7.82
CA PHE A 14 12.25 -13.05 -8.87
C PHE A 14 12.63 -12.29 -10.15
N GLY A 15 13.83 -11.69 -10.18
CA GLY A 15 14.35 -10.95 -11.33
C GLY A 15 13.86 -9.50 -11.41
N HIS A 16 13.16 -8.98 -10.41
CA HIS A 16 12.77 -7.57 -10.37
C HIS A 16 13.97 -6.70 -10.04
N ALA A 17 14.16 -5.63 -10.79
CA ALA A 17 15.22 -4.69 -10.50
C ALA A 17 14.93 -3.93 -9.20
N GLN A 18 15.95 -3.81 -8.34
CA GLN A 18 15.88 -2.97 -7.17
C GLN A 18 15.87 -1.51 -7.62
N LEU A 19 14.78 -0.83 -7.30
CA LEU A 19 14.58 0.57 -7.66
C LEU A 19 15.08 1.46 -6.51
N GLY A 20 15.97 2.41 -6.81
CA GLY A 20 16.54 3.36 -5.85
C GLY A 20 17.38 4.44 -6.54
N GLY A 21 17.55 5.60 -5.89
CA GLY A 21 18.45 6.66 -6.39
C GLY A 21 17.84 7.66 -7.38
N VAL A 22 16.55 7.57 -7.70
CA VAL A 22 15.89 8.57 -8.56
C VAL A 22 15.89 9.98 -7.95
N ALA A 23 15.73 10.08 -6.63
CA ALA A 23 15.71 11.36 -5.93
C ALA A 23 17.02 12.17 -6.07
N PRO A 24 18.22 11.61 -5.75
CA PRO A 24 19.47 12.32 -5.98
C PRO A 24 19.72 12.61 -7.46
N HIS A 25 19.33 11.71 -8.37
CA HIS A 25 19.48 11.95 -9.81
C HIS A 25 18.65 13.15 -10.30
N LEU A 26 17.37 13.24 -9.91
CA LEU A 26 16.51 14.36 -10.26
C LEU A 26 16.99 15.68 -9.64
N ALA A 27 17.43 15.64 -8.38
CA ALA A 27 17.96 16.83 -7.71
C ALA A 27 19.22 17.36 -8.43
N GLN A 28 20.11 16.44 -8.81
CA GLN A 28 21.31 16.73 -9.59
C GLN A 28 20.96 17.35 -10.96
N LEU A 29 19.97 16.78 -11.66
CA LEU A 29 19.47 17.32 -12.93
C LEU A 29 18.92 18.76 -12.78
N VAL A 30 18.18 19.05 -11.72
CA VAL A 30 17.66 20.40 -11.45
C VAL A 30 18.79 21.42 -11.26
N ARG A 31 19.84 21.09 -10.49
CA ARG A 31 21.00 21.98 -10.34
C ARG A 31 21.70 22.21 -11.66
N ASP A 32 22.00 21.15 -12.41
CA ASP A 32 22.84 21.28 -13.61
C ASP A 32 22.11 22.00 -14.75
N ARG A 33 20.77 21.89 -14.83
CA ARG A 33 19.99 22.53 -15.89
C ARG A 33 19.46 23.90 -15.53
N LEU A 34 19.16 24.16 -14.25
CA LEU A 34 18.47 25.37 -13.81
C LEU A 34 19.28 26.22 -12.83
N GLY A 35 20.40 25.71 -12.31
CA GLY A 35 21.27 26.43 -11.37
C GLY A 35 20.70 26.55 -9.95
N TYR A 36 19.58 25.91 -9.64
CA TYR A 36 18.95 26.03 -8.34
C TYR A 36 19.59 25.12 -7.28
N LYS A 37 19.70 25.65 -6.06
CA LYS A 37 20.01 24.87 -4.85
C LYS A 37 18.86 23.90 -4.57
N TYR A 38 19.18 22.65 -4.25
CA TYR A 38 18.18 21.61 -3.98
C TYR A 38 18.34 20.99 -2.58
N HIS A 39 17.28 20.31 -2.16
CA HIS A 39 17.28 19.36 -1.05
C HIS A 39 16.44 18.13 -1.46
N TRP A 40 16.83 16.95 -1.01
CA TRP A 40 16.08 15.72 -1.26
C TRP A 40 16.12 14.81 -0.04
N ALA A 41 15.08 14.01 0.13
CA ALA A 41 14.98 12.96 1.15
C ALA A 41 14.26 11.75 0.54
N VAL A 42 14.50 10.56 1.10
CA VAL A 42 13.83 9.33 0.70
C VAL A 42 13.08 8.78 1.91
N ALA A 43 11.77 8.61 1.79
CA ALA A 43 10.94 8.15 2.90
C ALA A 43 11.17 6.67 3.24
N ASP A 44 11.45 5.83 2.24
CA ASP A 44 11.73 4.40 2.40
C ASP A 44 10.68 3.70 3.31
N TYR A 45 11.09 2.95 4.33
CA TYR A 45 10.19 2.26 5.24
C TYR A 45 9.23 3.17 5.99
N LEU A 46 9.56 4.46 6.18
CA LEU A 46 8.71 5.39 6.92
C LEU A 46 7.31 5.48 6.29
N GLN A 47 7.22 5.53 4.96
CA GLN A 47 5.93 5.70 4.27
C GLN A 47 4.98 4.50 4.42
N ARG A 48 5.50 3.31 4.75
CA ARG A 48 4.71 2.08 4.92
C ARG A 48 4.59 1.60 6.37
N ALA A 49 5.34 2.22 7.28
CA ALA A 49 5.32 1.93 8.72
C ALA A 49 4.84 3.14 9.56
N ALA A 50 4.27 4.16 8.94
CA ALA A 50 3.76 5.37 9.59
C ALA A 50 2.41 5.15 10.32
N ARG A 51 2.29 4.10 11.16
CA ARG A 51 1.05 3.82 11.92
C ARG A 51 0.64 5.00 12.80
N HIS A 52 1.58 5.82 13.24
CA HIS A 52 1.34 7.05 14.01
C HIS A 52 0.52 8.12 13.26
N LEU A 53 0.38 8.02 11.93
CA LEU A 53 -0.40 8.95 11.09
C LEU A 53 -1.27 8.18 10.07
N ALA A 54 -1.72 6.98 10.42
CA ALA A 54 -2.51 6.16 9.51
C ALA A 54 -3.90 6.75 9.25
N SER A 55 -4.38 6.59 8.02
CA SER A 55 -5.77 6.87 7.63
C SER A 55 -6.74 6.02 8.45
N ARG A 56 -7.69 6.68 9.11
CA ARG A 56 -8.78 5.99 9.82
C ARG A 56 -9.61 5.14 8.87
N THR A 57 -9.79 5.60 7.63
CA THR A 57 -10.52 4.85 6.62
C THR A 57 -9.80 3.54 6.28
N ASP A 58 -8.49 3.60 6.05
CA ASP A 58 -7.67 2.42 5.77
C ASP A 58 -7.67 1.45 6.96
N VAL A 59 -7.44 1.94 8.17
CA VAL A 59 -7.47 1.11 9.40
C VAL A 59 -8.81 0.39 9.56
N ARG A 60 -9.94 1.08 9.35
CA ARG A 60 -11.28 0.47 9.44
C ARG A 60 -11.51 -0.57 8.36
N GLN A 61 -11.09 -0.29 7.14
CA GLN A 61 -11.22 -1.21 6.02
C GLN A 61 -10.37 -2.47 6.23
N ALA A 62 -9.11 -2.32 6.64
CA ALA A 62 -8.19 -3.42 6.94
C ALA A 62 -8.75 -4.35 8.03
N TYR A 63 -9.31 -3.79 9.11
CA TYR A 63 -9.97 -4.59 10.15
C TYR A 63 -11.22 -5.30 9.62
N ALA A 64 -12.07 -4.60 8.86
CA ALA A 64 -13.32 -5.14 8.35
C ALA A 64 -13.11 -6.31 7.38
N VAL A 65 -12.10 -6.24 6.50
CA VAL A 65 -11.81 -7.34 5.57
C VAL A 65 -11.27 -8.57 6.30
N GLY A 66 -10.44 -8.40 7.34
CA GLY A 66 -9.98 -9.50 8.19
C GLY A 66 -11.13 -10.17 8.93
N GLN A 67 -12.03 -9.38 9.53
CA GLN A 67 -13.23 -9.90 10.19
C GLN A 67 -14.15 -10.63 9.20
N ALA A 68 -14.34 -10.08 8.00
CA ALA A 68 -15.18 -10.68 6.97
C ALA A 68 -14.62 -12.00 6.44
N ALA A 69 -13.29 -12.13 6.32
CA ALA A 69 -12.65 -13.38 5.92
C ALA A 69 -13.03 -14.53 6.85
N VAL A 70 -12.95 -14.32 8.17
CA VAL A 70 -13.36 -15.32 9.18
C VAL A 70 -14.85 -15.62 9.07
N LYS A 71 -15.70 -14.60 8.95
CA LYS A 71 -17.16 -14.79 8.80
C LYS A 71 -17.53 -15.56 7.53
N LEU A 72 -16.81 -15.35 6.42
CA LEU A 72 -17.01 -16.08 5.16
C LEU A 72 -16.63 -17.56 5.34
N ALA A 73 -15.47 -17.84 5.94
CA ALA A 73 -15.04 -19.21 6.22
C ALA A 73 -16.04 -19.95 7.13
N LEU A 74 -16.52 -19.31 8.20
CA LEU A 74 -17.53 -19.88 9.10
C LEU A 74 -18.88 -20.16 8.41
N ARG A 75 -19.20 -19.42 7.35
CA ARG A 75 -20.39 -19.65 6.51
C ARG A 75 -20.15 -20.71 5.43
N GLY A 76 -19.04 -21.44 5.48
CA GLY A 76 -18.68 -22.48 4.51
C GLY A 76 -18.23 -21.94 3.16
N ARG A 77 -17.94 -20.64 3.03
CA ARG A 77 -17.40 -20.09 1.78
C ARG A 77 -15.92 -20.45 1.66
N ASN A 78 -15.54 -21.01 0.52
CA ASN A 78 -14.17 -21.37 0.18
C ASN A 78 -13.72 -20.64 -1.10
N ALA A 79 -12.41 -20.49 -1.28
CA ALA A 79 -11.78 -19.89 -2.46
C ALA A 79 -12.34 -18.50 -2.83
N VAL A 80 -12.59 -17.67 -1.82
CA VAL A 80 -13.06 -16.29 -1.98
C VAL A 80 -12.15 -15.29 -1.27
N MET A 81 -12.11 -14.07 -1.80
CA MET A 81 -11.42 -12.92 -1.20
C MET A 81 -12.45 -11.86 -0.79
N PRO A 82 -12.42 -11.36 0.46
CA PRO A 82 -13.18 -10.17 0.83
C PRO A 82 -12.71 -8.96 0.02
N THR A 83 -13.64 -8.12 -0.41
CA THR A 83 -13.35 -6.91 -1.20
C THR A 83 -13.98 -5.68 -0.57
N ILE A 84 -13.38 -4.51 -0.80
CA ILE A 84 -13.95 -3.23 -0.41
C ILE A 84 -14.69 -2.67 -1.63
N GLN A 85 -16.02 -2.61 -1.54
CA GLN A 85 -16.87 -2.04 -2.58
C GLN A 85 -17.25 -0.62 -2.20
N ARG A 86 -16.80 0.37 -2.98
CA ARG A 86 -17.27 1.75 -2.92
C ARG A 86 -18.73 1.82 -3.37
N LEU A 87 -19.56 2.52 -2.61
CA LEU A 87 -21.01 2.66 -2.85
C LEU A 87 -21.40 4.10 -3.21
N SER A 88 -20.68 5.09 -2.70
CA SER A 88 -20.91 6.51 -2.92
C SER A 88 -19.61 7.28 -2.68
N ASP A 89 -19.42 8.39 -3.38
CA ASP A 89 -18.30 9.31 -3.19
C ASP A 89 -18.62 10.41 -2.17
N GLU A 90 -19.86 10.94 -2.20
CA GLU A 90 -20.27 12.07 -1.36
C GLU A 90 -21.71 11.84 -0.82
N PRO A 91 -21.87 11.46 0.46
CA PRO A 91 -20.82 11.08 1.40
C PRO A 91 -20.12 9.78 0.96
N TYR A 92 -18.83 9.65 1.29
CA TYR A 92 -18.08 8.43 0.98
C TYR A 92 -18.64 7.24 1.77
N ARG A 93 -19.07 6.20 1.06
CA ARG A 93 -19.61 4.97 1.63
C ARG A 93 -18.98 3.76 0.98
N TRP A 94 -18.72 2.74 1.78
CA TRP A 94 -18.20 1.47 1.33
C TRP A 94 -18.81 0.33 2.13
N ARG A 95 -18.74 -0.88 1.58
CA ARG A 95 -19.09 -2.12 2.26
C ARG A 95 -18.09 -3.22 1.93
N VAL A 96 -18.05 -4.26 2.75
CA VAL A 96 -17.33 -5.49 2.40
C VAL A 96 -18.22 -6.36 1.51
N SER A 97 -17.66 -6.83 0.41
CA SER A 97 -18.23 -7.87 -0.45
C SER A 97 -17.26 -9.05 -0.53
N SER A 98 -17.53 -10.03 -1.40
CA SER A 98 -16.56 -11.09 -1.71
C SER A 98 -16.58 -11.44 -3.18
N VAL A 99 -15.45 -11.94 -3.67
CA VAL A 99 -15.24 -12.38 -5.05
C VAL A 99 -14.51 -13.72 -5.04
N SER A 100 -14.70 -14.55 -6.08
CA SER A 100 -13.93 -15.79 -6.21
C SER A 100 -12.45 -15.47 -6.49
N LEU A 101 -11.54 -16.28 -5.92
CA LEU A 101 -10.11 -16.14 -6.20
C LEU A 101 -9.79 -16.32 -7.69
N ALA A 102 -10.52 -17.21 -8.37
CA ALA A 102 -10.37 -17.44 -9.80
C ALA A 102 -10.63 -16.18 -10.65
N ALA A 103 -11.54 -15.28 -10.20
CA ALA A 103 -11.82 -14.04 -10.90
C ALA A 103 -10.80 -12.91 -10.63
N VAL A 104 -9.91 -13.10 -9.65
CA VAL A 104 -8.90 -12.11 -9.23
C VAL A 104 -7.49 -12.55 -9.61
N ALA A 105 -7.24 -13.85 -9.73
CA ALA A 105 -5.94 -14.37 -10.13
C ALA A 105 -5.47 -13.71 -11.44
N ASN A 106 -4.24 -13.21 -11.44
CA ASN A 106 -3.59 -12.49 -12.55
C ASN A 106 -4.26 -11.19 -12.99
N GLN A 107 -5.24 -10.68 -12.23
CA GLN A 107 -5.84 -9.38 -12.50
C GLN A 107 -5.11 -8.28 -11.74
N GLU A 108 -4.80 -7.19 -12.43
CA GLU A 108 -4.16 -6.02 -11.85
C GLU A 108 -5.05 -4.79 -11.97
N ARG A 109 -4.91 -3.87 -11.02
CA ARG A 109 -5.53 -2.56 -11.09
C ARG A 109 -4.50 -1.51 -11.51
N ALA A 110 -4.38 -1.28 -12.82
CA ALA A 110 -3.57 -0.21 -13.34
C ALA A 110 -4.09 1.17 -12.87
N LEU A 111 -3.17 2.12 -12.67
CA LEU A 111 -3.55 3.52 -12.46
C LEU A 111 -4.22 4.05 -13.73
N PRO A 112 -5.49 4.50 -13.69
CA PRO A 112 -6.18 4.95 -14.90
C PRO A 112 -5.48 6.13 -15.55
N ARG A 113 -5.36 6.16 -16.88
CA ARG A 113 -4.67 7.26 -17.59
C ARG A 113 -5.31 8.62 -17.30
N HIS A 114 -6.63 8.68 -17.19
CA HIS A 114 -7.39 9.90 -16.88
C HIS A 114 -7.20 10.37 -15.42
N PHE A 115 -6.47 9.64 -14.58
CA PHE A 115 -6.06 10.14 -13.26
C PHE A 115 -4.87 11.09 -13.31
N ILE A 116 -4.15 11.14 -14.44
CA ILE A 116 -2.94 11.94 -14.63
C ILE A 116 -3.29 13.13 -15.52
N THR A 117 -2.82 14.33 -15.16
CA THR A 117 -3.01 15.55 -15.96
C THR A 117 -2.38 15.42 -17.36
N ALA A 118 -2.81 16.26 -18.31
CA ALA A 118 -2.36 16.20 -19.69
C ALA A 118 -0.83 16.38 -19.83
N ASP A 119 -0.23 17.23 -18.98
CA ASP A 119 1.22 17.48 -18.91
C ASP A 119 2.01 16.33 -18.24
N GLY A 120 1.33 15.38 -17.59
CA GLY A 120 1.94 14.22 -16.94
C GLY A 120 2.51 14.48 -15.54
N TYR A 121 2.38 15.69 -14.98
CA TYR A 121 3.05 16.06 -13.72
C TYR A 121 2.12 16.19 -12.51
N GLY A 122 0.82 15.96 -12.68
CA GLY A 122 -0.17 16.08 -11.61
C GLY A 122 -1.28 15.03 -11.69
N ILE A 123 -2.21 15.12 -10.72
CA ILE A 123 -3.42 14.29 -10.67
C ILE A 123 -4.65 15.10 -11.06
N THR A 124 -5.64 14.45 -11.68
CA THR A 124 -6.90 15.09 -12.08
C THR A 124 -7.89 15.19 -10.91
N ALA A 125 -8.99 15.94 -11.11
CA ALA A 125 -10.08 16.01 -10.14
C ALA A 125 -10.75 14.64 -9.90
N GLU A 126 -10.79 13.78 -10.91
CA GLU A 126 -11.30 12.41 -10.79
C GLU A 126 -10.40 11.55 -9.91
N ALA A 127 -9.09 11.64 -10.10
CA ALA A 127 -8.11 11.00 -9.23
C ALA A 127 -8.25 11.47 -7.78
N ARG A 128 -8.41 12.78 -7.58
CA ARG A 128 -8.63 13.36 -6.25
C ARG A 128 -9.89 12.79 -5.60
N ARG A 129 -11.03 12.77 -6.31
CA ARG A 129 -12.30 12.20 -5.83
C ARG A 129 -12.15 10.73 -5.42
N TYR A 130 -11.34 9.98 -6.17
CA TYR A 130 -11.06 8.59 -5.84
C TYR A 130 -10.16 8.43 -4.60
N LEU A 131 -9.04 9.17 -4.53
CA LEU A 131 -7.98 8.99 -3.54
C LEU A 131 -8.28 9.65 -2.19
N GLU A 132 -8.87 10.84 -2.19
CA GLU A 132 -9.05 11.66 -1.00
C GLU A 132 -9.87 10.97 0.11
N PRO A 133 -10.97 10.25 -0.19
CA PRO A 133 -11.69 9.52 0.85
C PRO A 133 -10.88 8.37 1.47
N LEU A 134 -9.86 7.85 0.78
CA LEU A 134 -9.04 6.74 1.27
C LEU A 134 -8.05 7.19 2.36
N ILE A 135 -7.70 8.47 2.39
CA ILE A 135 -6.82 9.06 3.41
C ILE A 135 -7.61 9.78 4.52
N ALA A 136 -8.94 9.73 4.46
CA ALA A 136 -9.79 10.54 5.33
C ALA A 136 -9.80 10.06 6.79
N GLY A 137 -9.58 11.03 7.68
CA GLY A 137 -9.65 10.88 9.13
C GLY A 137 -8.41 10.26 9.74
N GLU A 138 -8.24 10.49 11.04
CA GLU A 138 -7.07 10.13 11.81
C GLU A 138 -7.40 9.01 12.80
N ASP A 139 -6.46 8.08 12.97
CA ASP A 139 -6.56 6.99 13.95
C ASP A 139 -5.23 6.91 14.69
N TYR A 140 -5.03 7.74 15.70
CA TYR A 140 -3.76 7.77 16.44
C TYR A 140 -3.65 6.57 17.39
N PRO A 141 -2.50 5.88 17.47
CA PRO A 141 -2.27 4.86 18.49
C PRO A 141 -2.22 5.50 19.89
N PRO A 142 -2.39 4.73 20.97
CA PRO A 142 -2.09 5.23 22.31
C PRO A 142 -0.58 5.55 22.44
N TYR A 143 -0.24 6.51 23.30
CA TYR A 143 1.14 6.93 23.55
C TYR A 143 1.53 6.66 25.00
N HIS A 144 2.81 6.33 25.22
CA HIS A 144 3.40 6.19 26.54
C HIS A 144 4.81 6.77 26.51
N LYS A 145 5.11 7.72 27.40
CA LYS A 145 6.40 8.43 27.47
C LYS A 145 6.84 9.06 26.13
N GLY A 146 5.90 9.69 25.42
CA GLY A 146 6.18 10.46 24.20
C GLY A 146 6.33 9.63 22.92
N VAL A 147 6.15 8.31 22.97
CA VAL A 147 6.20 7.42 21.80
C VAL A 147 4.94 6.56 21.67
N PRO A 148 4.55 6.14 20.45
CA PRO A 148 3.45 5.20 20.25
C PRO A 148 3.67 3.89 21.03
N ALA A 149 2.67 3.49 21.80
CA ALA A 149 2.68 2.25 22.57
C ALA A 149 2.25 1.07 21.70
N TYR A 150 3.16 0.59 20.84
CA TYR A 150 2.92 -0.58 19.98
C TYR A 150 2.99 -1.89 20.75
N VAL A 151 2.12 -2.84 20.37
CA VAL A 151 2.09 -4.18 20.95
C VAL A 151 3.25 -5.04 20.46
N ARG A 152 3.84 -5.84 21.35
CA ARG A 152 4.74 -6.95 21.00
C ARG A 152 4.05 -8.26 21.30
N LEU A 153 3.92 -9.10 20.28
CA LEU A 153 3.36 -10.43 20.42
C LEU A 153 4.41 -11.36 21.05
N GLN A 154 3.97 -12.32 21.87
CA GLN A 154 4.86 -13.32 22.48
C GLN A 154 5.38 -14.35 21.46
N LEU A 155 4.66 -14.52 20.35
CA LEU A 155 5.01 -15.44 19.26
C LEU A 155 5.38 -16.86 19.74
N ILE A 156 4.61 -17.39 20.71
CA ILE A 156 4.80 -18.74 21.25
C ILE A 156 4.66 -19.74 20.10
N SER A 157 5.68 -20.57 19.90
CA SER A 157 5.72 -21.56 18.83
C SER A 157 4.89 -22.81 19.19
N VAL A 158 4.37 -23.47 18.16
CA VAL A 158 3.68 -24.75 18.31
C VAL A 158 4.64 -25.92 18.12
N ALA A 159 4.39 -27.04 18.81
CA ALA A 159 5.18 -28.25 18.67
C ALA A 159 5.12 -28.76 17.21
N ARG A 160 6.28 -29.08 16.65
CA ARG A 160 6.40 -29.61 15.28
C ARG A 160 5.79 -31.01 15.21
N LYS A 161 4.91 -31.24 14.22
CA LYS A 161 4.26 -32.54 13.97
C LYS A 161 4.76 -33.28 12.73
N LEU A 162 5.46 -32.59 11.84
CA LEU A 162 5.95 -33.13 10.57
C LEU A 162 7.48 -33.05 10.49
N PRO A 163 8.14 -33.88 9.67
CA PRO A 163 9.57 -33.74 9.39
C PRO A 163 9.92 -32.36 8.84
N ALA A 164 11.22 -32.02 8.86
CA ALA A 164 11.68 -30.80 8.19
C ALA A 164 11.37 -30.88 6.69
N PHE A 165 10.80 -29.82 6.14
CA PHE A 165 10.58 -29.71 4.70
C PHE A 165 11.93 -29.40 4.01
N THR A 166 12.38 -30.30 3.15
CA THR A 166 13.53 -30.10 2.25
C THR A 166 12.98 -29.99 0.83
N GLY A 167 12.56 -28.78 0.47
CA GLY A 167 12.14 -28.45 -0.89
C GLY A 167 13.31 -28.12 -1.79
#